data_AF-A0A8H7MD83-F1
#
_entry.id   AF-A0A8H7MD83-F1
#
_cell.length_a   1.000
_cell.length_b   1.000
_cell.length_c   1.000
_cell.angle_alpha   90.00
_cell.angle_beta   90.00
_cell.angle_gamma   90.00
#
_symmetry.space_group_name_H-M   'P 1'
#
loop_
_entity.id
_entity.type
_entity.pdbx_description
1 polymer ?
#
loop_
_entity_poly.entity_id
_entity_poly.type
_entity_poly.pdbx_seq_one_letter_code
_entity_poly.pdbx_strand_id
1 'polypeptide(L)'
;MEHESKLSKAIAKACPRTASPFDTGVSVGRLLYNIEHLVATHLENDIGFQIPVPEALQWAPDFVYAVTDHMLYLRTYRDLLKAPENTHLDDRKAYHKHHVRKEKYTRLVQLKYKQCVREVLGEIFESWNPIKTQEFNKGVDRALRMIQWKVYPLGNVALQAGDGDWAQWLSEQCGELGMAVRRARDEVLGVDLGYGMFEVCDER
;
A
#
# COMPACT_ATOMS: atom_id res chain seq x y z
N MET A 1 0.09 0.47 -22.94
CA MET A 1 -0.25 1.86 -22.57
C MET A 1 -1.70 2.00 -22.06
N GLU A 2 -2.68 1.19 -22.50
CA GLU A 2 -4.08 1.40 -22.09
C GLU A 2 -4.39 0.97 -20.63
N HIS A 3 -3.78 -0.11 -20.12
CA HIS A 3 -4.00 -0.56 -18.73
C HIS A 3 -3.44 0.41 -17.67
N GLU A 4 -2.35 1.09 -18.00
CA GLU A 4 -1.74 2.14 -17.19
C GLU A 4 -2.72 3.30 -16.98
N SER A 5 -3.54 3.60 -17.99
CA SER A 5 -4.60 4.59 -17.89
C SER A 5 -5.71 4.20 -16.92
N LYS A 6 -6.08 2.92 -16.80
CA LYS A 6 -7.19 2.47 -15.95
C LYS A 6 -6.87 2.56 -14.46
N LEU A 7 -5.67 2.12 -14.05
CA LEU A 7 -5.26 2.18 -12.65
C LEU A 7 -5.11 3.62 -12.17
N SER A 8 -4.48 4.48 -12.98
CA SER A 8 -4.36 5.91 -12.66
C SER A 8 -5.72 6.60 -12.56
N LYS A 9 -6.68 6.30 -13.44
CA LYS A 9 -8.06 6.81 -13.35
C LYS A 9 -8.79 6.35 -12.09
N ALA A 10 -8.66 5.07 -11.73
CA ALA A 10 -9.26 4.53 -10.52
C ALA A 10 -8.69 5.18 -9.26
N ILE A 11 -7.37 5.39 -9.20
CA ILE A 11 -6.69 6.09 -8.10
C ILE A 11 -7.18 7.55 -8.02
N ALA A 12 -7.23 8.27 -9.14
CA ALA A 12 -7.71 9.66 -9.16
C ALA A 12 -9.15 9.80 -8.65
N LYS A 13 -10.01 8.82 -8.95
CA LYS A 13 -11.40 8.78 -8.47
C LYS A 13 -11.48 8.45 -6.98
N ALA A 14 -10.69 7.48 -6.52
CA ALA A 14 -10.65 7.05 -5.13
C ALA A 14 -9.99 8.08 -4.19
N CYS A 15 -9.08 8.90 -4.74
CA CYS A 15 -8.33 9.91 -4.00
C CYS A 15 -8.56 11.30 -4.62
N PRO A 16 -9.74 11.90 -4.42
CA PRO A 16 -10.06 13.19 -5.03
C PRO A 16 -9.12 14.28 -4.50
N ARG A 17 -8.71 15.22 -5.36
CA ARG A 17 -7.77 16.31 -5.00
C ARG A 17 -8.25 17.21 -3.85
N THR A 18 -9.54 17.17 -3.53
CA THR A 18 -10.18 17.93 -2.44
C THR A 18 -10.16 17.20 -1.10
N ALA A 19 -9.74 15.93 -1.05
CA ALA A 19 -9.66 15.18 0.20
C ALA A 19 -8.61 15.78 1.14
N SER A 20 -8.80 15.58 2.45
CA SER A 20 -7.77 15.92 3.43
C SER A 20 -6.51 15.06 3.19
N PRO A 21 -5.30 15.52 3.58
CA PRO A 21 -4.09 14.72 3.44
C PRO A 21 -4.18 13.38 4.18
N PHE A 22 -4.80 13.37 5.37
CA PHE A 22 -5.03 12.16 6.14
C PHE A 22 -5.93 11.17 5.41
N ASP A 23 -7.10 11.61 4.92
CA ASP A 23 -8.03 10.75 4.19
C ASP A 23 -7.42 10.23 2.88
N THR A 24 -6.64 11.07 2.20
CA THR A 24 -5.86 10.67 1.03
C THR A 24 -4.88 9.55 1.41
N GLY A 25 -4.17 9.69 2.53
CA GLY A 25 -3.26 8.67 3.04
C GLY A 25 -3.98 7.36 3.36
N VAL A 26 -5.14 7.43 4.03
CA VAL A 26 -5.96 6.25 4.37
C VAL A 26 -6.43 5.54 3.10
N SER A 27 -6.99 6.28 2.13
CA SER A 27 -7.43 5.71 0.86
C SER A 27 -6.27 5.03 0.14
N VAL A 28 -5.14 5.72 -0.02
CA VAL A 28 -3.96 5.18 -0.69
C VAL A 28 -3.42 3.93 0.03
N GLY A 29 -3.35 3.95 1.36
CA GLY A 29 -2.90 2.79 2.13
C GLY A 29 -3.87 1.61 2.05
N ARG A 30 -5.18 1.85 2.10
CA ARG A 30 -6.21 0.80 1.97
C ARG A 30 -6.18 0.12 0.61
N LEU A 31 -6.06 0.91 -0.47
CA LEU A 31 -5.91 0.35 -1.81
C LEU A 31 -4.65 -0.51 -1.90
N LEU A 32 -3.51 -0.04 -1.38
CA LEU A 32 -2.24 -0.78 -1.35
C LEU A 32 -2.35 -2.09 -0.56
N TYR A 33 -2.94 -2.04 0.63
CA TYR A 33 -3.13 -3.19 1.53
C TYR A 33 -3.90 -4.33 0.84
N ASN A 34 -4.97 -3.99 0.11
CA ASN A 34 -5.85 -4.98 -0.50
C ASN A 34 -5.27 -5.61 -1.79
N ILE A 35 -4.17 -5.09 -2.35
CA ILE A 35 -3.60 -5.65 -3.60
C ILE A 35 -3.23 -7.13 -3.43
N GLU A 36 -2.63 -7.53 -2.30
CA GLU A 36 -2.23 -8.92 -2.11
C GLU A 36 -3.44 -9.86 -2.16
N HIS A 37 -4.53 -9.48 -1.49
CA HIS A 37 -5.76 -10.26 -1.48
C HIS A 37 -6.36 -10.40 -2.89
N LEU A 38 -6.48 -9.28 -3.62
CA LEU A 38 -6.98 -9.30 -5.00
C LEU A 38 -6.11 -10.18 -5.92
N VAL A 39 -4.79 -10.11 -5.79
CA VAL A 39 -3.88 -10.95 -6.56
C VAL A 39 -4.05 -12.43 -6.22
N ALA A 40 -4.12 -12.77 -4.93
CA ALA A 40 -4.32 -14.15 -4.49
C ALA A 40 -5.61 -14.74 -5.07
N THR A 41 -6.74 -14.02 -4.90
CA THR A 41 -8.03 -14.44 -5.43
C THR A 41 -8.00 -14.59 -6.95
N HIS A 42 -7.33 -13.69 -7.68
CA HIS A 42 -7.19 -13.82 -9.13
C HIS A 42 -6.40 -15.07 -9.53
N LEU A 43 -5.32 -15.41 -8.82
CA LEU A 43 -4.45 -16.53 -9.15
C LEU A 43 -5.07 -17.89 -8.83
N GLU A 44 -5.97 -17.95 -7.85
CA GLU A 44 -6.76 -19.13 -7.50
C GLU A 44 -7.85 -19.46 -8.54
N ASN A 45 -8.12 -18.53 -9.46
CA ASN A 45 -9.15 -18.66 -10.47
C ASN A 45 -8.59 -18.60 -11.91
N ASP A 46 -9.47 -18.89 -12.87
CA ASP A 46 -9.16 -18.83 -14.30
C ASP A 46 -8.68 -17.45 -14.74
N ILE A 47 -7.94 -17.39 -15.86
CA ILE A 47 -7.33 -16.16 -16.37
C ILE A 47 -8.37 -15.05 -16.59
N GLY A 48 -9.57 -15.39 -17.04
CA GLY A 48 -10.67 -14.45 -17.29
C GLY A 48 -11.59 -14.17 -16.10
N PHE A 49 -11.28 -14.70 -14.91
CA PHE A 49 -12.12 -14.53 -13.74
C PHE A 49 -12.20 -13.07 -13.30
N GLN A 50 -13.43 -12.59 -13.06
CA GLN A 50 -13.68 -11.25 -12.56
C GLN A 50 -13.90 -11.32 -11.05
N ILE A 51 -13.02 -10.66 -10.31
CA ILE A 51 -13.09 -10.64 -8.84
C ILE A 51 -14.33 -9.84 -8.42
N PRO A 52 -15.23 -10.39 -7.59
CA PRO A 52 -16.31 -9.60 -7.00
C PRO A 52 -15.73 -8.52 -6.09
N VAL A 53 -16.33 -7.33 -6.08
CA VAL A 53 -15.82 -6.19 -5.27
C VAL A 53 -15.89 -6.56 -3.78
N PRO A 54 -14.74 -6.65 -3.07
CA PRO A 54 -14.74 -6.92 -1.64
C PRO A 54 -15.43 -5.80 -0.85
N GLU A 55 -16.03 -6.12 0.29
CA GLU A 55 -16.70 -5.15 1.16
C GLU A 55 -15.80 -3.95 1.50
N ALA A 56 -14.54 -4.22 1.84
CA ALA A 56 -13.53 -3.19 2.15
C ALA A 56 -13.23 -2.21 0.99
N LEU A 57 -13.63 -2.54 -0.24
CA LEU A 57 -13.39 -1.77 -1.46
C LEU A 57 -14.67 -1.34 -2.18
N GLN A 58 -15.85 -1.47 -1.55
CA GLN A 58 -17.12 -1.01 -2.14
C GLN A 58 -17.13 0.49 -2.50
N TRP A 59 -16.32 1.30 -1.81
CA TRP A 59 -16.14 2.72 -2.09
C TRP A 59 -15.24 3.00 -3.31
N ALA A 60 -14.47 2.01 -3.78
CA ALA A 60 -13.55 2.10 -4.92
C ALA A 60 -13.63 0.88 -5.86
N PRO A 61 -14.81 0.55 -6.43
CA PRO A 61 -14.97 -0.64 -7.27
C PRO A 61 -14.10 -0.59 -8.53
N ASP A 62 -13.91 0.60 -9.11
CA ASP A 62 -13.07 0.83 -10.30
C ASP A 62 -11.62 0.38 -10.07
N PHE A 63 -11.14 0.42 -8.82
CA PHE A 63 -9.81 -0.07 -8.47
C PHE A 63 -9.70 -1.60 -8.59
N VAL A 64 -10.72 -2.33 -8.11
CA VAL A 64 -10.79 -3.79 -8.21
C VAL A 64 -10.76 -4.22 -9.68
N TYR A 65 -11.55 -3.54 -10.52
CA TYR A 65 -11.56 -3.80 -11.96
C TYR A 65 -10.22 -3.46 -12.62
N ALA A 66 -9.59 -2.34 -12.26
CA ALA A 66 -8.29 -1.97 -12.80
C ALA A 66 -7.18 -2.96 -12.41
N VAL A 67 -7.19 -3.47 -11.17
CA VAL A 67 -6.26 -4.52 -10.72
C VAL A 67 -6.51 -5.83 -11.45
N THR A 68 -7.78 -6.23 -11.62
CA THR A 68 -8.16 -7.45 -12.35
C THR A 68 -7.71 -7.37 -13.81
N ASP A 69 -7.96 -6.26 -14.49
CA ASP A 69 -7.49 -6.02 -15.86
C ASP A 69 -5.96 -6.05 -15.96
N HIS A 70 -5.26 -5.49 -14.97
CA HIS A 70 -3.81 -5.53 -14.93
C HIS A 70 -3.28 -6.95 -14.69
N MET A 71 -3.95 -7.73 -13.85
CA MET A 71 -3.63 -9.15 -13.61
C MET A 71 -3.85 -9.99 -14.87
N LEU A 72 -4.96 -9.79 -15.58
CA LEU A 72 -5.21 -10.39 -16.89
C LEU A 72 -4.08 -10.05 -17.86
N TYR A 73 -3.68 -8.78 -17.95
CA TYR A 73 -2.54 -8.37 -18.78
C TYR A 73 -1.24 -9.09 -18.38
N LEU A 74 -0.92 -9.15 -17.09
CA LEU A 74 0.30 -9.81 -16.61
C LEU A 74 0.28 -11.32 -16.91
N ARG A 75 -0.86 -12.00 -16.70
CA ARG A 75 -1.02 -13.44 -16.97
C ARG A 75 -0.98 -13.75 -18.47
N THR A 76 -1.60 -12.92 -19.30
CA THR A 76 -1.73 -13.17 -20.74
C THR A 76 -0.50 -12.77 -21.54
N TYR A 77 0.14 -11.63 -21.24
CA TYR A 77 1.25 -11.11 -22.05
C TYR A 77 2.63 -11.38 -21.46
N ARG A 78 2.74 -11.44 -20.12
CA ARG A 78 4.03 -11.61 -19.44
C ARG A 78 4.34 -13.06 -19.08
N ASP A 79 3.30 -13.88 -18.91
CA ASP A 79 3.38 -15.28 -18.50
C ASP A 79 2.97 -16.27 -19.62
N LEU A 80 3.09 -15.85 -20.90
CA LEU A 80 2.74 -16.58 -22.15
C LEU A 80 3.20 -18.07 -22.27
N LEU A 81 3.85 -18.67 -21.27
CA LEU A 81 4.49 -19.98 -21.40
C LEU A 81 4.30 -20.97 -20.25
N LYS A 82 3.49 -20.69 -19.22
CA LYS A 82 3.19 -21.73 -18.20
C LYS A 82 1.73 -21.66 -17.76
N ALA A 83 0.89 -22.40 -18.48
CA ALA A 83 -0.44 -22.79 -18.01
C ALA A 83 -0.34 -23.28 -16.56
N PRO A 84 -1.33 -22.99 -15.70
CA PRO A 84 -1.37 -23.62 -14.39
C PRO A 84 -1.54 -25.12 -14.62
N GLU A 85 -0.46 -25.88 -14.42
CA GLU A 85 -0.59 -27.31 -14.15
C GLU A 85 -1.49 -27.39 -12.92
N ASN A 86 -2.62 -28.10 -13.04
CA ASN A 86 -3.52 -28.42 -11.91
C ASN A 86 -2.69 -29.18 -10.88
N THR A 87 -1.97 -28.45 -10.05
CA THR A 87 -1.04 -29.01 -9.10
C THR A 87 -1.84 -29.15 -7.82
N HIS A 88 -2.21 -30.38 -7.47
CA HIS A 88 -2.78 -30.69 -6.16
C HIS A 88 -1.91 -30.01 -5.08
N LEU A 89 -2.53 -29.13 -4.29
CA LEU A 89 -1.86 -28.31 -3.28
C LEU A 89 -1.23 -29.11 -2.13
N ASP A 90 -1.42 -30.43 -2.12
CA ASP A 90 -0.86 -31.35 -1.12
C ASP A 90 0.65 -31.62 -1.32
N ASP A 91 1.24 -31.25 -2.47
CA ASP A 91 2.68 -31.27 -2.66
C ASP A 91 3.32 -29.98 -2.11
N ARG A 92 4.18 -30.11 -1.09
CA ARG A 92 4.99 -29.01 -0.53
C ARG A 92 5.69 -28.18 -1.61
N LYS A 93 6.11 -28.81 -2.73
CA LYS A 93 6.73 -28.10 -3.87
C LYS A 93 5.72 -27.25 -4.64
N ALA A 94 4.49 -27.75 -4.82
CA ALA A 94 3.40 -27.02 -5.47
C ALA A 94 3.02 -25.78 -4.67
N TYR A 95 2.86 -25.94 -3.35
CA TYR A 95 2.59 -24.83 -2.43
C TYR A 95 3.67 -23.75 -2.51
N HIS A 96 4.96 -24.14 -2.45
CA HIS A 96 6.06 -23.18 -2.54
C HIS A 96 6.07 -22.43 -3.89
N LYS A 97 5.85 -23.13 -5.01
CA LYS A 97 5.74 -22.49 -6.33
C LYS A 97 4.56 -21.50 -6.38
N HIS A 98 3.41 -21.86 -5.81
CA HIS A 98 2.25 -20.98 -5.72
C HIS A 98 2.57 -19.71 -4.91
N HIS A 99 3.21 -19.86 -3.75
CA HIS A 99 3.63 -18.73 -2.90
C HIS A 99 4.56 -17.76 -3.64
N VAL A 100 5.61 -18.29 -4.27
CA VAL A 100 6.57 -17.49 -5.05
C VAL A 100 5.87 -16.76 -6.21
N ARG A 101 4.90 -17.41 -6.85
CA ARG A 101 4.08 -16.79 -7.90
C ARG A 101 3.23 -15.66 -7.34
N LYS A 102 2.50 -15.89 -6.25
CA LYS A 102 1.71 -14.86 -5.56
C LYS A 102 2.56 -13.65 -5.23
N GLU A 103 3.69 -13.84 -4.55
CA GLU A 103 4.62 -12.75 -4.18
C GLU A 103 5.11 -11.96 -5.41
N LYS A 104 5.50 -12.67 -6.47
CA LYS A 104 5.93 -12.03 -7.73
C LYS A 104 4.84 -11.11 -8.29
N TYR A 105 3.61 -11.61 -8.41
CA TYR A 105 2.49 -10.83 -8.96
C TYR A 105 2.08 -9.69 -8.04
N THR A 106 1.99 -9.93 -6.73
CA THR A 106 1.71 -8.89 -5.73
C THR A 106 2.71 -7.75 -5.86
N ARG A 107 4.01 -8.06 -5.90
CA ARG A 107 5.06 -7.04 -6.07
C ARG A 107 4.90 -6.25 -7.36
N LEU A 108 4.58 -6.90 -8.48
CA LEU A 108 4.40 -6.23 -9.76
C LEU A 108 3.20 -5.28 -9.76
N VAL A 109 2.07 -5.71 -9.21
CA VAL A 109 0.87 -4.87 -9.10
C VAL A 109 1.10 -3.72 -8.12
N GLN A 110 1.72 -3.97 -6.97
CA GLN A 110 2.08 -2.93 -6.00
C GLN A 110 3.06 -1.90 -6.57
N LEU A 111 4.08 -2.34 -7.32
CA LEU A 111 5.01 -1.45 -8.01
C LEU A 111 4.23 -0.53 -8.96
N LYS A 112 3.36 -1.12 -9.79
CA LYS A 112 2.59 -0.34 -10.76
C LYS A 112 1.64 0.64 -10.06
N TYR A 113 1.00 0.20 -8.99
CA TYR A 113 0.15 1.04 -8.16
C TYR A 113 0.92 2.25 -7.61
N LYS A 114 2.09 2.05 -6.99
CA LYS A 114 2.90 3.14 -6.41
C LYS A 114 3.36 4.14 -7.48
N GLN A 115 3.71 3.66 -8.67
CA GLN A 115 4.01 4.52 -9.82
C GLN A 115 2.81 5.39 -10.18
N CYS A 116 1.63 4.78 -10.36
CA CYS A 116 0.40 5.52 -10.69
C CYS A 116 0.01 6.51 -9.58
N VAL A 117 0.20 6.18 -8.29
CA VAL A 117 -0.03 7.12 -7.18
C VAL A 117 0.85 8.35 -7.32
N ARG A 118 2.16 8.18 -7.59
CA ARG A 118 3.07 9.32 -7.80
C ARG A 118 2.72 10.12 -9.05
N GLU A 119 2.35 9.46 -10.14
CA GLU A 119 1.95 10.15 -11.38
C GLU A 119 0.68 10.99 -11.18
N VAL A 120 -0.31 10.48 -10.45
CA VAL A 120 -1.62 11.13 -10.29
C VAL A 120 -1.61 12.20 -9.18
N LEU A 121 -0.92 11.92 -8.08
CA LEU A 121 -0.96 12.73 -6.85
C LEU A 121 0.36 13.45 -6.56
N GLY A 122 1.41 13.26 -7.39
CA GLY A 122 2.74 13.82 -7.16
C GLY A 122 2.74 15.34 -6.99
N GLU A 123 2.09 16.07 -7.90
CA GLU A 123 1.96 17.53 -7.80
C GLU A 123 1.31 17.98 -6.48
N ILE A 124 0.35 17.19 -5.98
CA ILE A 124 -0.34 17.48 -4.72
C ILE A 124 0.63 17.26 -3.55
N PHE A 125 1.38 16.15 -3.58
CA PHE A 125 2.38 15.84 -2.56
C PHE A 125 3.49 16.91 -2.49
N GLU A 126 3.93 17.41 -3.64
CA GLU A 126 4.92 18.50 -3.73
C GLU A 126 4.39 19.84 -3.22
N SER A 127 3.07 20.09 -3.36
CA SER A 127 2.43 21.31 -2.86
C SER A 127 2.21 21.33 -1.34
N TRP A 128 2.35 20.19 -0.67
CA TRP A 128 2.07 20.06 0.75
C TRP A 128 3.20 20.59 1.62
N ASN A 129 2.83 21.36 2.64
CA ASN A 129 3.75 21.71 3.71
C ASN A 129 4.02 20.49 4.62
N PRO A 130 5.04 20.54 5.49
CA PRO A 130 5.42 19.39 6.30
C PRO A 130 4.30 18.83 7.19
N ILE A 131 3.40 19.68 7.70
CA ILE A 131 2.26 19.25 8.53
C ILE A 131 1.28 18.40 7.71
N LYS A 132 0.92 18.85 6.50
CA LYS A 132 0.05 18.08 5.59
C LYS A 132 0.69 16.75 5.20
N THR A 133 2.01 16.75 4.98
CA THR A 133 2.77 15.52 4.68
C THR A 133 2.75 14.52 5.84
N GLN A 134 2.89 15.00 7.08
CA GLN A 134 2.77 14.13 8.26
C GLN A 134 1.37 13.52 8.38
N GLU A 135 0.32 14.29 8.15
CA GLU A 135 -1.07 13.78 8.16
C GLU A 135 -1.28 12.70 7.09
N PHE A 136 -0.74 12.89 5.89
CA PHE A 136 -0.75 11.85 4.85
C PHE A 136 -0.01 10.58 5.28
N ASN A 137 1.23 10.72 5.78
CA ASN A 137 2.03 9.59 6.24
C ASN A 137 1.32 8.81 7.35
N LYS A 138 0.68 9.53 8.29
CA LYS A 138 -0.14 8.95 9.36
C LYS A 138 -1.33 8.18 8.81
N GLY A 139 -2.04 8.73 7.82
CA GLY A 139 -3.15 8.05 7.15
C GLY A 139 -2.71 6.75 6.45
N VAL A 140 -1.57 6.78 5.74
CA VAL A 140 -1.00 5.60 5.08
C VAL A 140 -0.65 4.52 6.12
N ASP A 141 0.08 4.89 7.17
CA ASP A 141 0.50 3.95 8.21
C ASP A 141 -0.70 3.32 8.94
N ARG A 142 -1.71 4.13 9.29
CA ARG A 142 -2.95 3.64 9.89
C ARG A 142 -3.59 2.58 9.01
N ALA A 143 -3.69 2.81 7.71
CA ALA A 143 -4.33 1.88 6.79
C ALA A 143 -3.51 0.59 6.57
N LEU A 144 -2.18 0.66 6.62
CA LEU A 144 -1.32 -0.50 6.40
C LEU A 144 -1.12 -1.36 7.65
N ARG A 145 -1.15 -0.76 8.84
CA ARG A 145 -0.73 -1.42 10.09
C ARG A 145 -1.71 -1.32 11.24
N MET A 146 -2.75 -0.49 11.13
CA MET A 146 -3.71 -0.23 12.21
C MET A 146 -3.08 0.32 13.50
N ILE A 147 -1.84 0.81 13.40
CA ILE A 147 -1.08 1.43 14.50
C ILE A 147 -0.85 2.89 14.14
N GLN A 148 -0.72 3.75 15.16
CA GLN A 148 -0.28 5.13 14.99
C GLN A 148 0.95 5.43 15.83
N TRP A 149 1.97 6.00 15.18
CA TRP A 149 3.10 6.61 15.85
C TRP A 149 2.73 7.99 16.36
N LYS A 150 3.43 8.45 17.40
CA LYS A 150 3.26 9.82 17.92
C LYS A 150 3.87 10.89 17.02
N VAL A 151 4.89 10.51 16.26
CA VAL A 151 5.63 11.40 15.35
C VAL A 151 5.80 10.73 14.00
N TYR A 152 5.67 11.52 12.94
CA TYR A 152 5.82 11.07 11.55
C TYR A 152 6.87 11.91 10.82
N PRO A 153 7.54 11.35 9.80
CA PRO A 153 8.52 12.08 9.01
C PRO A 153 7.87 13.24 8.25
N LEU A 154 8.67 14.30 8.07
CA LEU A 154 8.30 15.47 7.26
C LEU A 154 8.36 15.18 5.76
N GLY A 155 9.06 14.11 5.37
CA GLY A 155 9.15 13.61 4.00
C GLY A 155 7.96 12.75 3.63
N ASN A 156 7.41 12.93 2.42
CA ASN A 156 6.28 12.16 1.94
C ASN A 156 6.71 10.73 1.59
N VAL A 157 6.09 9.71 2.19
CA VAL A 157 6.45 8.30 1.95
C VAL A 157 6.36 7.91 0.47
N ALA A 158 5.36 8.40 -0.26
CA ALA A 158 5.18 8.05 -1.66
C ALA A 158 6.32 8.59 -2.53
N LEU A 159 6.88 9.76 -2.18
CA LEU A 159 8.00 10.37 -2.89
C LEU A 159 9.35 9.82 -2.44
N GLN A 160 9.55 9.61 -1.14
CA GLN A 160 10.86 9.24 -0.59
C GLN A 160 11.12 7.74 -0.58
N ALA A 161 10.14 6.92 -0.21
CA ALA A 161 10.28 5.46 -0.29
C ALA A 161 10.20 4.96 -1.74
N GLY A 162 9.55 5.74 -2.62
CA GLY A 162 9.38 5.41 -4.02
C GLY A 162 8.73 4.04 -4.21
N ASP A 163 9.47 3.10 -4.77
CA ASP A 163 9.02 1.74 -5.06
C ASP A 163 9.24 0.74 -3.90
N GLY A 164 9.92 1.18 -2.84
CA GLY A 164 10.19 0.37 -1.64
C GLY A 164 8.95 0.04 -0.81
N ASP A 165 9.11 -0.74 0.24
CA ASP A 165 8.02 -1.03 1.19
C ASP A 165 7.71 0.21 2.04
N TRP A 166 6.53 0.78 1.80
CA TRP A 166 6.10 2.01 2.48
C TRP A 166 5.85 1.80 3.97
N ALA A 167 5.33 0.63 4.35
CA ALA A 167 5.08 0.31 5.74
C ALA A 167 6.43 0.18 6.47
N GLN A 168 7.38 -0.54 5.89
CA GLN A 168 8.73 -0.66 6.44
C GLN A 168 9.40 0.71 6.55
N TRP A 169 9.39 1.51 5.48
CA TRP A 169 10.00 2.83 5.47
C TRP A 169 9.41 3.75 6.56
N LEU A 170 8.08 3.79 6.70
CA LEU A 170 7.42 4.55 7.76
C LEU A 170 7.84 4.06 9.15
N SER A 171 7.96 2.75 9.34
CA SER A 171 8.46 2.17 10.59
C SER A 171 9.83 2.68 10.98
N GLU A 172 10.77 2.66 10.03
CA GLU A 172 12.16 3.03 10.25
C GLU A 172 12.25 4.52 10.56
N GLN A 173 11.59 5.35 9.75
CA GLN A 173 11.59 6.80 9.93
C GLN A 173 10.90 7.24 11.21
N CYS A 174 9.72 6.69 11.54
CA CYS A 174 9.04 7.02 12.79
C CYS A 174 9.82 6.51 14.01
N GLY A 175 10.46 5.34 13.93
CA GLY A 175 11.32 4.80 14.98
C GLY A 175 12.53 5.68 15.25
N GLU A 176 13.23 6.13 14.20
CA GLU A 176 14.37 7.05 14.30
C GLU A 176 13.97 8.39 14.94
N LEU A 177 12.83 8.96 14.52
CA LEU A 177 12.30 10.21 15.08
C LEU A 177 11.89 10.05 16.55
N GLY A 178 11.22 8.95 16.89
CA GLY A 178 10.84 8.65 18.26
C GLY A 178 12.05 8.58 19.19
N MET A 179 13.14 7.94 18.74
CA MET A 179 14.39 7.85 19.49
C MET A 179 15.09 9.22 19.61
N ALA A 180 15.08 10.03 18.56
CA ALA A 180 15.65 11.38 18.61
C ALA A 180 14.89 12.29 19.61
N VAL A 181 13.56 12.25 19.60
CA VAL A 181 12.71 13.00 20.55
C VAL A 181 12.96 12.56 21.98
N ARG A 182 13.12 11.25 22.22
CA ARG A 182 13.45 10.72 23.54
C ARG A 182 14.80 11.26 24.04
N ARG A 183 15.86 11.17 23.24
CA ARG A 183 17.20 11.67 23.63
C ARG A 183 17.18 13.16 23.97
N ALA A 184 16.55 13.98 23.12
CA ALA A 184 16.44 15.41 23.37
C ALA A 184 15.67 15.71 24.67
N ARG A 185 14.68 14.90 25.02
CA ARG A 185 13.92 15.03 26.27
C ARG A 185 14.74 14.59 27.49
N ASP A 186 15.50 13.51 27.38
CA ASP A 186 16.34 13.00 28.47
C ASP A 186 17.48 13.99 28.79
N GLU A 187 18.02 14.67 27.79
CA GLU A 187 18.99 15.76 27.95
C GLU A 187 18.40 16.98 28.67
N VAL A 188 17.11 17.26 28.47
CA VAL A 188 16.42 18.41 29.08
C VAL A 188 15.87 18.10 30.47
N LEU A 189 15.43 16.86 30.73
CA LEU A 189 14.73 16.49 31.96
C LEU A 189 15.54 15.63 32.93
N GLY A 190 16.66 15.04 32.51
CA GLY A 190 17.53 14.24 33.40
C GLY A 190 16.86 13.02 34.04
N VAL A 191 15.72 12.56 33.54
CA VAL A 191 14.96 11.42 34.10
C VAL A 191 14.40 10.55 32.97
N ASP A 192 14.84 9.28 32.96
CA ASP A 192 14.37 8.25 32.03
C ASP A 192 12.98 7.76 32.46
N LEU A 193 11.93 8.30 31.83
CA LEU A 193 10.55 7.87 32.02
C LEU A 193 10.12 7.02 30.83
N GLY A 194 10.27 5.70 30.97
CA GLY A 194 9.81 4.73 29.98
C GLY A 194 8.34 4.93 29.63
N TYR A 195 8.05 5.20 28.36
CA TYR A 195 6.69 5.28 27.81
C TYR A 195 6.62 4.70 26.40
N GLY A 196 5.49 4.04 26.10
CA GLY A 196 5.24 3.37 24.82
C GLY A 196 5.28 4.31 23.61
N MET A 197 5.98 3.88 22.56
CA MET A 197 6.12 4.57 21.27
C MET A 197 4.86 4.49 20.38
N PHE A 198 3.84 3.76 20.81
CA PHE A 198 2.69 3.40 20.01
C PHE A 198 1.38 3.75 20.72
N GLU A 199 0.40 4.22 19.96
CA GLU A 199 -0.99 4.24 20.38
C GLU A 199 -1.75 3.19 19.55
N VAL A 200 -2.39 2.24 20.24
CA VAL A 200 -3.31 1.29 19.61
C VAL A 200 -4.60 2.04 19.32
N CYS A 201 -5.02 2.07 18.06
CA CYS A 201 -6.25 2.73 17.67
C CYS A 201 -7.44 1.82 17.96
N ASP A 202 -8.37 2.28 18.80
CA ASP A 202 -9.68 1.66 18.98
C ASP A 202 -10.51 1.82 17.69
N GLU A 203 -11.07 0.73 17.18
CA GLU A 203 -12.04 0.75 16.08
C GLU A 203 -13.38 1.25 16.63
N ARG A 204 -13.74 2.50 16.32
CA ARG A 204 -15.11 3.03 16.47
C ARG A 204 -15.59 3.56 15.13
#